data_AF-A0A9W9BTW8-F1
#
_entry.id   AF-A0A9W9BTW8-F1
#
_cell.length_a   1.000
_cell.length_b   1.000
_cell.length_c   1.000
_cell.angle_alpha   90.00
_cell.angle_beta   90.00
_cell.angle_gamma   90.00
#
_symmetry.space_group_name_H-M   'P 1'
#
loop_
_entity.id
_entity.type
_entity.pdbx_description
1 polymer ?
#
loop_
_entity_poly.entity_id
_entity_poly.type
_entity_poly.pdbx_seq_one_letter_code
_entity_poly.pdbx_strand_id
1 'polypeptide(L)'
;MIQRLSYSAVFWRFASVLDLVDRASTTWDADKQALASYDITEIDSWERGFSPILTGGSHSSTPNAVIRIKMDSSGISSIERLLEAPSPSNSRSGSFAYIVETNHSLRNTKVIFKSWFRQLRTIDPRDCTGVTLFLGSETWAIHAHSSLEPTAESTFRKLSQERQHNVVWVYVPLPVKDRVEAFGIQNEWSNTGTPRQGACYLLRTALCGDVTIGSYQRGETTVLSRATGYGLALVYDVPEFSPISFLGVTSNSKDQVEFTPNVPVSSLPPFRRPFFSSAPLSGVVRAEIFRDAETGFCRGILLTYGNGSQRALGQCRVGVDSSRTCATPTYLCIANLQFSPPKRGYRLQVSEVEVTGAAEHTHRFQGVQWECFPMKGWLEFWFRRQESQVYHIWGD
;
A
#
# COMPACT_ATOMS: atom_id res chain seq x y z
N MET A 1 14.78 -30.17 1.36
CA MET A 1 14.61 -30.37 -0.11
C MET A 1 13.20 -30.02 -0.63
N ILE A 2 12.14 -30.01 0.20
CA ILE A 2 10.76 -29.63 -0.21
C ILE A 2 10.48 -28.11 -0.10
N GLN A 3 11.26 -27.38 0.72
CA GLN A 3 11.10 -25.94 0.95
C GLN A 3 11.32 -25.07 -0.30
N ARG A 4 12.17 -25.50 -1.24
CA ARG A 4 12.44 -24.78 -2.50
C ARG A 4 11.35 -24.97 -3.57
N LEU A 5 10.49 -25.98 -3.43
CA LEU A 5 9.45 -26.31 -4.39
C LEU A 5 8.06 -25.80 -3.96
N SER A 6 7.97 -25.17 -2.78
CA SER A 6 6.68 -24.90 -2.14
C SER A 6 6.64 -23.56 -1.39
N TYR A 7 7.63 -22.67 -1.54
CA TYR A 7 7.68 -21.37 -0.85
C TYR A 7 6.40 -20.50 -1.01
N SER A 8 5.61 -20.74 -2.07
CA SER A 8 4.35 -20.07 -2.38
C SER A 8 3.08 -20.72 -1.81
N ALA A 9 3.16 -21.95 -1.28
CA ALA A 9 1.98 -22.67 -0.83
C ALA A 9 1.36 -21.98 0.40
N VAL A 10 0.03 -21.87 0.40
CA VAL A 10 -0.79 -21.37 1.53
C VAL A 10 -0.38 -22.02 2.84
N PHE A 11 0.09 -23.27 2.79
CA PHE A 11 0.69 -23.98 3.91
C PHE A 11 1.85 -23.24 4.59
N TRP A 12 2.79 -22.63 3.85
CA TRP A 12 3.93 -21.93 4.46
C TRP A 12 3.58 -20.53 4.93
N ARG A 13 2.57 -19.88 4.35
CA ARG A 13 2.02 -18.62 4.88
C ARG A 13 1.24 -18.88 6.16
N PHE A 14 0.42 -19.93 6.19
CA PHE A 14 -0.27 -20.40 7.38
C PHE A 14 0.73 -20.86 8.45
N ALA A 15 1.79 -21.60 8.07
CA ALA A 15 2.87 -21.97 8.99
C ALA A 15 3.64 -20.75 9.49
N SER A 16 3.89 -19.74 8.66
CA SER A 16 4.55 -18.49 9.09
C SER A 16 3.65 -17.68 10.04
N VAL A 17 2.33 -17.68 9.82
CA VAL A 17 1.35 -17.06 10.72
C VAL A 17 1.23 -17.86 12.01
N LEU A 18 1.18 -19.19 11.97
CA LEU A 18 1.16 -20.04 13.15
C LEU A 18 2.45 -19.93 13.95
N ASP A 19 3.59 -19.88 13.29
CA ASP A 19 4.91 -19.70 13.91
C ASP A 19 5.03 -18.28 14.50
N LEU A 20 4.48 -17.25 13.85
CA LEU A 20 4.38 -15.91 14.42
C LEU A 20 3.46 -15.87 15.65
N VAL A 21 2.30 -16.54 15.59
CA VAL A 21 1.33 -16.64 16.68
C VAL A 21 1.89 -17.45 17.85
N ASP A 22 2.56 -18.57 17.59
CA ASP A 22 3.19 -19.43 18.60
C ASP A 22 4.35 -18.69 19.29
N ARG A 23 5.19 -17.99 18.52
CA ARG A 23 6.25 -17.12 19.05
C ARG A 23 5.72 -15.94 19.86
N ALA A 24 4.60 -15.35 19.47
CA ALA A 24 3.93 -14.30 20.24
C ALA A 24 3.26 -14.83 21.51
N SER A 25 2.72 -16.05 21.48
CA SER A 25 2.03 -16.68 22.62
C SER A 25 3.01 -17.15 23.70
N THR A 26 4.19 -17.62 23.29
CA THR A 26 5.25 -18.07 24.20
C THR A 26 6.02 -16.94 24.90
N THR A 27 5.85 -15.70 24.44
CA THR A 27 6.56 -14.52 24.98
C THR A 27 5.65 -13.44 25.55
N TRP A 28 4.32 -13.63 25.55
CA TRP A 28 3.37 -12.70 26.18
C TRP A 28 3.60 -12.56 27.70
N ASP A 29 4.23 -13.54 28.35
CA ASP A 29 4.67 -13.44 29.74
C ASP A 29 5.98 -12.64 29.93
N ALA A 30 6.67 -12.29 28.85
CA ALA A 30 7.95 -11.57 28.85
C ALA A 30 7.81 -10.06 28.57
N ASP A 31 6.59 -9.50 28.62
CA ASP A 31 6.26 -8.09 28.30
C ASP A 31 6.76 -7.07 29.35
N LYS A 32 7.84 -7.42 30.06
CA LYS A 32 8.66 -6.53 30.90
C LYS A 32 10.15 -6.59 30.57
N GLN A 33 10.58 -7.15 29.45
CA GLN A 33 12.00 -7.10 29.08
C GLN A 33 12.35 -5.76 28.43
N ALA A 34 13.13 -4.97 29.16
CA ALA A 34 13.87 -3.82 28.66
C ALA A 34 14.58 -4.17 27.33
N LEU A 35 14.61 -3.21 26.40
CA LEU A 35 15.37 -3.29 25.14
C LEU A 35 16.75 -3.90 25.40
N ALA A 36 16.97 -5.13 24.97
CA ALA A 36 18.25 -5.79 25.13
C ALA A 36 19.26 -5.07 24.22
N SER A 37 20.21 -4.37 24.83
CA SER A 37 21.25 -3.60 24.15
C SER A 37 22.59 -4.16 24.58
N TYR A 38 23.40 -4.55 23.60
CA TYR A 38 24.75 -5.07 23.81
C TYR A 38 25.75 -4.26 22.98
N ASP A 39 27.00 -4.19 23.42
CA ASP A 39 28.05 -3.74 22.51
C ASP A 39 28.24 -4.81 21.43
N ILE A 40 28.42 -4.42 20.17
CA ILE A 40 28.61 -5.39 19.08
C ILE A 40 29.85 -6.27 19.30
N THR A 41 30.82 -5.79 20.07
CA THR A 41 32.01 -6.55 20.47
C THR A 41 31.72 -7.65 21.49
N GLU A 42 30.59 -7.58 22.22
CA GLU A 42 30.17 -8.61 23.17
C GLU A 42 29.42 -9.76 22.48
N ILE A 43 28.93 -9.53 21.26
CA ILE A 43 28.17 -10.53 20.48
C ILE A 43 29.15 -11.48 19.81
N ASP A 44 28.99 -12.77 20.06
CA ASP A 44 29.72 -13.83 19.36
C ASP A 44 28.99 -14.21 18.07
N SER A 45 27.71 -14.53 18.20
CA SER A 45 26.85 -14.81 17.06
C SER A 45 25.40 -14.45 17.35
N TRP A 46 24.68 -14.08 16.30
CA TRP A 46 23.26 -13.82 16.35
C TRP A 46 22.65 -14.07 14.98
N GLU A 47 21.48 -14.70 14.98
CA GLU A 47 20.62 -14.82 13.80
C GLU A 47 19.24 -14.27 14.09
N ARG A 48 18.62 -13.66 13.06
CA ARG A 48 17.27 -13.12 13.15
C ARG A 48 16.29 -14.16 13.67
N GLY A 49 15.59 -13.80 14.76
CA GLY A 49 14.60 -14.66 15.41
C GLY A 49 15.12 -15.39 16.66
N PHE A 50 16.41 -15.29 16.96
CA PHE A 50 17.03 -15.88 18.15
C PHE A 50 17.61 -14.81 19.07
N SER A 51 17.85 -15.18 20.34
CA SER A 51 18.61 -14.35 21.29
C SER A 51 20.09 -14.33 20.90
N PRO A 52 20.80 -13.19 21.07
CA PRO A 52 22.22 -13.14 20.79
C PRO A 52 23.01 -14.06 21.71
N ILE A 53 23.97 -14.77 21.14
CA ILE A 53 24.98 -15.52 21.90
C ILE A 53 26.09 -14.53 22.22
N LEU A 54 26.28 -14.26 23.51
CA LEU A 54 27.32 -13.37 23.99
C LEU A 54 28.61 -14.15 24.19
N THR A 55 29.72 -13.46 23.95
CA THR A 55 31.06 -13.93 24.33
C THR A 55 31.07 -14.13 25.84
N GLY A 56 31.02 -15.39 26.30
CA GLY A 56 31.13 -15.70 27.72
C GLY A 56 32.40 -15.07 28.27
N GLY A 57 32.31 -14.33 29.38
CA GLY A 57 33.35 -13.42 29.91
C GLY A 57 34.74 -14.01 30.22
N SER A 58 35.05 -15.21 29.75
CA SER A 58 36.32 -15.88 29.82
C SER A 58 36.66 -16.45 28.46
N HIS A 59 37.15 -15.61 27.54
CA HIS A 59 38.25 -15.89 26.61
C HIS A 59 38.55 -14.64 25.77
N SER A 60 39.61 -13.94 26.19
CA SER A 60 40.62 -13.31 25.33
C SER A 60 40.16 -12.80 23.97
N SER A 61 39.96 -11.49 23.88
CA SER A 61 40.76 -10.62 23.01
C SER A 61 41.60 -11.36 21.94
N THR A 62 40.95 -11.85 20.88
CA THR A 62 41.59 -12.01 19.58
C THR A 62 41.63 -10.61 18.98
N PRO A 63 42.80 -9.94 18.93
CA PRO A 63 42.88 -8.53 18.52
C PRO A 63 42.39 -8.30 17.09
N ASN A 64 42.36 -9.38 16.30
CA ASN A 64 42.04 -9.38 14.88
C ASN A 64 40.71 -10.07 14.54
N ALA A 65 39.84 -10.37 15.52
CA ALA A 65 38.53 -10.91 15.19
C ALA A 65 37.74 -9.90 14.32
N VAL A 66 37.16 -10.44 13.27
CA VAL A 66 36.38 -9.71 12.27
C VAL A 66 34.92 -9.98 12.54
N ILE A 67 34.11 -8.93 12.58
CA ILE A 67 32.66 -9.04 12.68
C ILE A 67 32.09 -8.96 11.28
N ARG A 68 31.29 -9.96 10.90
CA ARG A 68 30.49 -9.93 9.68
C ARG A 68 29.03 -9.67 10.03
N ILE A 69 28.47 -8.62 9.44
CA ILE A 69 27.04 -8.31 9.48
C ILE A 69 26.47 -8.66 8.12
N LYS A 70 25.50 -9.57 8.10
CA LYS A 70 24.78 -9.97 6.89
C LYS A 70 23.43 -9.25 6.86
N MET A 71 23.07 -8.75 5.68
CA MET A 71 21.79 -8.10 5.43
C MET A 71 21.09 -8.73 4.24
N ASP A 72 19.77 -8.86 4.32
CA ASP A 72 18.87 -9.25 3.23
C ASP A 72 17.86 -8.12 2.94
N SER A 73 16.85 -8.37 2.10
CA SER A 73 15.79 -7.39 1.79
C SER A 73 14.97 -6.95 3.00
N SER A 74 15.09 -7.63 4.14
CA SER A 74 14.41 -7.33 5.41
C SER A 74 15.34 -6.74 6.47
N GLY A 75 16.57 -6.33 6.10
CA GLY A 75 17.56 -5.71 7.00
C GLY A 75 18.63 -6.68 7.49
N ILE A 76 19.20 -6.44 8.68
CA ILE A 76 20.24 -7.32 9.26
C ILE A 76 19.63 -8.69 9.55
N SER A 77 20.25 -9.75 9.03
CA SER A 77 19.81 -11.14 9.16
C SER A 77 20.71 -11.97 10.06
N SER A 78 22.00 -11.63 10.13
CA SER A 78 22.92 -12.23 11.11
C SER A 78 24.09 -11.32 11.45
N ILE A 79 24.67 -11.57 12.63
CA ILE A 79 25.96 -11.03 13.08
C ILE A 79 26.79 -12.24 13.49
N GLU A 80 28.00 -12.35 12.96
CA GLU A 80 28.92 -13.43 13.32
C GLU A 80 30.33 -12.89 13.55
N ARG A 81 31.01 -13.48 14.52
CA ARG A 81 32.41 -13.26 14.79
C ARG A 81 33.24 -14.30 14.05
N LEU A 82 34.21 -13.83 13.28
CA LEU A 82 35.12 -14.65 12.50
C LEU A 82 36.55 -14.48 13.02
N LEU A 83 37.31 -15.58 12.99
CA LEU A 83 38.72 -15.58 13.38
C LEU A 83 39.59 -14.85 12.35
N GLU A 84 39.20 -14.88 11.07
CA GLU A 84 39.93 -14.26 9.97
C GLU A 84 38.96 -13.57 9.01
N ALA A 85 39.45 -12.53 8.33
CA ALA A 85 38.68 -11.86 7.28
C ALA A 85 38.43 -12.85 6.13
N PRO A 86 37.19 -12.97 5.64
CA PRO A 86 36.94 -13.74 4.43
C PRO A 86 37.75 -13.21 3.25
N SER A 87 38.29 -14.12 2.44
CA SER A 87 38.95 -13.76 1.19
C SER A 87 38.00 -12.92 0.33
N PRO A 88 38.45 -11.77 -0.20
CA PRO A 88 37.63 -10.95 -1.06
C PRO A 88 37.25 -11.76 -2.30
N SER A 89 35.94 -11.96 -2.49
CA SER A 89 35.40 -12.53 -3.72
C SER A 89 34.85 -11.41 -4.58
N ASN A 90 35.16 -11.42 -5.88
CA ASN A 90 34.57 -10.50 -6.85
C ASN A 90 33.12 -10.89 -7.22
N SER A 91 32.53 -11.83 -6.49
CA SER A 91 31.18 -12.32 -6.70
C SER A 91 30.17 -11.43 -5.98
N ARG A 92 29.42 -10.62 -6.74
CA ARG A 92 28.27 -9.89 -6.19
C ARG A 92 27.14 -10.86 -5.83
N SER A 93 26.66 -10.81 -4.59
CA SER A 93 25.40 -11.45 -4.23
C SER A 93 24.22 -10.58 -4.67
N GLY A 94 23.27 -11.16 -5.40
CA GLY A 94 22.03 -10.46 -5.80
C GLY A 94 20.98 -10.35 -4.68
N SER A 95 21.21 -11.00 -3.53
CA SER A 95 20.20 -11.12 -2.46
C SER A 95 20.70 -10.72 -1.08
N PHE A 96 22.02 -10.50 -0.91
CA PHE A 96 22.61 -10.18 0.38
C PHE A 96 23.65 -9.07 0.26
N ALA A 97 23.69 -8.21 1.28
CA ALA A 97 24.79 -7.27 1.50
C ALA A 97 25.56 -7.71 2.76
N TYR A 98 26.86 -7.45 2.76
CA TYR A 98 27.75 -7.82 3.87
C TYR A 98 28.56 -6.60 4.30
N ILE A 99 28.67 -6.39 5.60
CA ILE A 99 29.67 -5.50 6.22
C ILE A 99 30.65 -6.42 6.93
N VAL A 100 31.94 -6.24 6.69
CA VAL A 100 33.02 -7.06 7.25
C VAL A 100 34.03 -6.08 7.83
N GLU A 101 34.03 -5.94 9.16
CA GLU A 101 34.80 -4.92 9.85
C GLU A 101 35.56 -5.51 11.04
N THR A 102 36.64 -4.86 11.44
CA THR A 102 37.41 -5.30 12.62
C THR A 102 36.71 -4.89 13.91
N ASN A 103 36.98 -5.64 15.00
CA ASN A 103 36.56 -5.24 16.34
C ASN A 103 36.91 -3.79 16.70
N HIS A 104 38.07 -3.30 16.24
CA HIS A 104 38.49 -1.92 16.51
C HIS A 104 37.60 -0.89 15.81
N SER A 105 37.22 -1.14 14.54
CA SER A 105 36.40 -0.25 13.71
C SER A 105 35.00 -0.05 14.31
N LEU A 106 34.46 -1.11 14.93
CA LEU A 106 33.10 -1.12 15.47
C LEU A 106 33.02 -0.83 16.98
N ARG A 107 34.11 -0.41 17.63
CA ARG A 107 34.10 -0.06 19.06
C ARG A 107 33.03 0.99 19.36
N ASN A 108 32.32 0.81 20.48
CA ASN A 108 31.20 1.66 20.91
C ASN A 108 29.95 1.59 20.01
N THR A 109 29.88 0.64 19.07
CA THR A 109 28.66 0.38 18.32
C THR A 109 27.74 -0.49 19.16
N LYS A 110 26.59 0.05 19.55
CA LYS A 110 25.56 -0.71 20.25
C LYS A 110 24.64 -1.40 19.27
N VAL A 111 24.38 -2.68 19.49
CA VAL A 111 23.32 -3.42 18.81
C VAL A 111 22.11 -3.43 19.73
N ILE A 112 21.04 -2.83 19.26
CA ILE A 112 19.76 -2.77 19.98
C ILE A 112 18.85 -3.83 19.39
N PHE A 113 18.57 -4.86 20.16
CA PHE A 113 17.62 -5.91 19.81
C PHE A 113 16.22 -5.44 20.18
N LYS A 114 15.57 -4.74 19.24
CA LYS A 114 14.11 -4.57 19.30
C LYS A 114 13.48 -5.92 18.96
N SER A 115 12.58 -6.41 19.82
CA SER A 115 11.84 -7.63 19.52
C SER A 115 11.19 -7.52 18.13
N TRP A 116 11.37 -8.54 17.30
CA TRP A 116 10.98 -8.58 15.88
C TRP A 116 9.48 -8.68 15.66
N PHE A 117 8.66 -8.42 16.68
CA PHE A 117 7.24 -8.23 16.47
C PHE A 117 7.09 -6.97 15.63
N ARG A 118 6.86 -7.18 14.33
CA ARG A 118 6.25 -6.18 13.48
C ARG A 118 5.04 -5.66 14.24
N GLN A 119 5.03 -4.38 14.57
CA GLN A 119 3.90 -3.79 15.26
C GLN A 119 2.70 -3.99 14.35
N LEU A 120 1.78 -4.87 14.75
CA LEU A 120 0.52 -5.02 14.06
C LEU A 120 -0.34 -3.82 14.46
N ARG A 121 -0.92 -3.18 13.46
CA ARG A 121 -1.97 -2.19 13.67
C ARG A 121 -3.27 -2.73 13.14
N THR A 122 -4.32 -2.36 13.85
CA THR A 122 -5.69 -2.70 13.50
C THR A 122 -6.43 -1.41 13.20
N ILE A 123 -7.14 -1.38 12.08
CA ILE A 123 -8.11 -0.34 11.74
C ILE A 123 -9.48 -0.99 11.81
N ASP A 124 -10.33 -0.49 12.69
CA ASP A 124 -11.76 -0.77 12.62
C ASP A 124 -12.40 0.23 11.63
N PRO A 125 -12.97 -0.25 10.50
CA PRO A 125 -13.71 0.56 9.54
C PRO A 125 -14.83 1.38 10.17
N ARG A 126 -15.36 0.98 11.34
CA ARG A 126 -16.41 1.71 12.05
C ARG A 126 -15.91 2.96 12.77
N ASP A 127 -14.63 2.99 13.12
CA ASP A 127 -14.01 4.08 13.87
C ASP A 127 -13.31 5.09 12.96
N CYS A 128 -13.42 4.92 11.64
CA CYS A 128 -12.83 5.80 10.65
C CYS A 128 -13.84 6.27 9.60
N THR A 129 -13.58 7.42 9.00
CA THR A 129 -14.39 7.98 7.91
C THR A 129 -13.88 7.55 6.53
N GLY A 130 -12.70 6.92 6.50
CA GLY A 130 -12.05 6.43 5.29
C GLY A 130 -10.62 6.00 5.57
N VAL A 131 -9.98 5.38 4.58
CA VAL A 131 -8.60 4.92 4.66
C VAL A 131 -7.83 5.37 3.42
N THR A 132 -6.65 5.95 3.60
CA THR A 132 -5.71 6.21 2.49
C THR A 132 -4.62 5.15 2.49
N LEU A 133 -4.42 4.50 1.34
CA LEU A 133 -3.29 3.62 1.06
C LEU A 133 -2.26 4.36 0.20
N PHE A 134 -0.99 4.27 0.60
CA PHE A 134 0.13 4.83 -0.14
C PHE A 134 0.76 3.73 -1.01
N LEU A 135 0.41 3.71 -2.28
CA LEU A 135 0.72 2.60 -3.18
C LEU A 135 1.83 2.95 -4.17
N GLY A 136 2.79 2.03 -4.34
CA GLY A 136 3.78 2.02 -5.43
C GLY A 136 3.76 0.67 -6.13
N SER A 137 4.93 0.04 -6.30
CA SER A 137 4.99 -1.41 -6.61
C SER A 137 4.39 -2.28 -5.50
N GLU A 138 4.38 -1.75 -4.28
CA GLU A 138 3.93 -2.36 -3.03
C GLU A 138 3.20 -1.29 -2.19
N THR A 139 2.61 -1.71 -1.08
CA THR A 139 1.93 -0.79 -0.15
C THR A 139 2.91 -0.29 0.89
N TRP A 140 3.12 1.02 0.94
CA TRP A 140 4.16 1.62 1.77
C TRP A 140 3.64 2.13 3.11
N ALA A 141 2.38 2.55 3.15
CA ALA A 141 1.74 3.01 4.38
C ALA A 141 0.22 2.96 4.22
N ILE A 142 -0.47 2.94 5.35
CA ILE A 142 -1.92 3.05 5.46
C ILE A 142 -2.22 4.10 6.53
N HIS A 143 -3.21 4.95 6.26
CA HIS A 143 -3.70 5.96 7.17
C HIS A 143 -5.21 5.82 7.33
N ALA A 144 -5.69 5.68 8.56
CA ALA A 144 -7.11 5.72 8.89
C ALA A 144 -7.53 7.16 9.20
N HIS A 145 -8.50 7.67 8.44
CA HIS A 145 -9.03 9.01 8.64
C HIS A 145 -10.03 9.00 9.79
N SER A 146 -9.90 9.94 10.71
CA SER A 146 -10.83 10.15 11.82
C SER A 146 -11.09 11.64 12.01
N SER A 147 -11.96 12.00 12.96
CA SER A 147 -12.14 13.40 13.35
C SER A 147 -10.87 14.03 13.93
N LEU A 148 -10.01 13.22 14.56
CA LEU A 148 -8.74 13.66 15.14
C LEU A 148 -7.62 13.72 14.11
N GLU A 149 -7.60 12.78 13.16
CA GLU A 149 -6.65 12.73 12.05
C GLU A 149 -7.40 12.72 10.72
N PRO A 150 -7.90 13.87 10.24
CA PRO A 150 -8.74 13.92 9.04
C PRO A 150 -7.92 13.84 7.74
N THR A 151 -6.60 14.00 7.80
CA THR A 151 -5.71 14.06 6.64
C THR A 151 -4.55 13.07 6.76
N ALA A 152 -4.22 12.40 5.66
CA ALA A 152 -3.10 11.44 5.64
C ALA A 152 -1.71 12.08 5.49
N GLU A 153 -1.60 13.41 5.56
CA GLU A 153 -0.34 14.14 5.34
C GLU A 153 0.75 13.78 6.35
N SER A 154 0.38 13.60 7.62
CA SER A 154 1.33 13.20 8.67
C SER A 154 1.94 11.82 8.39
N THR A 155 1.14 10.86 7.91
CA THR A 155 1.61 9.53 7.50
C THR A 155 2.49 9.62 6.26
N PHE A 156 2.12 10.44 5.27
CA PHE A 156 2.93 10.64 4.07
C PHE A 156 4.32 11.20 4.38
N ARG A 157 4.40 12.22 5.25
CA ARG A 157 5.67 12.85 5.63
C ARG A 157 6.64 11.92 6.34
N LYS A 158 6.16 10.81 6.93
CA LYS A 158 7.01 9.76 7.54
C LYS A 158 7.71 8.88 6.50
N LEU A 159 7.24 8.87 5.25
CA LEU A 159 7.91 8.14 4.16
C LEU A 159 9.21 8.84 3.78
N SER A 160 10.22 8.09 3.33
CA SER A 160 11.44 8.68 2.76
C SER A 160 11.13 9.55 1.53
N GLN A 161 12.00 10.51 1.20
CA GLN A 161 11.80 11.38 0.03
C GLN A 161 11.62 10.59 -1.27
N GLU A 162 12.39 9.52 -1.45
CA GLU A 162 12.26 8.62 -2.59
C GLU A 162 10.85 7.98 -2.66
N ARG A 163 10.34 7.50 -1.52
CA ARG A 163 9.00 6.91 -1.44
C ARG A 163 7.91 7.94 -1.68
N GLN A 164 8.04 9.13 -1.07
CA GLN A 164 7.13 10.25 -1.32
C GLN A 164 7.04 10.59 -2.83
N HIS A 165 8.14 10.43 -3.56
CA HIS A 165 8.21 10.63 -5.01
C HIS A 165 7.57 9.49 -5.83
N ASN A 166 7.41 8.30 -5.26
CA ASN A 166 7.01 7.10 -6.01
C ASN A 166 5.61 6.58 -5.66
N VAL A 167 4.99 7.04 -4.57
CA VAL A 167 3.66 6.60 -4.16
C VAL A 167 2.53 7.44 -4.77
N VAL A 168 1.41 6.78 -5.04
CA VAL A 168 0.10 7.39 -5.24
C VAL A 168 -0.72 7.26 -3.96
N TRP A 169 -1.65 8.20 -3.76
CA TRP A 169 -2.57 8.17 -2.63
C TRP A 169 -3.90 7.59 -3.11
N VAL A 170 -4.31 6.43 -2.61
CA VAL A 170 -5.63 5.89 -2.93
C VAL A 170 -6.50 5.92 -1.69
N TYR A 171 -7.47 6.83 -1.71
CA TYR A 171 -8.44 7.01 -0.64
C TYR A 171 -9.63 6.08 -0.85
N VAL A 172 -10.08 5.46 0.23
CA VAL A 172 -11.23 4.56 0.28
C VAL A 172 -12.19 5.14 1.31
N PRO A 173 -13.30 5.75 0.88
CA PRO A 173 -14.28 6.28 1.82
C PRO A 173 -14.97 5.14 2.58
N LEU A 174 -15.17 5.33 3.87
CA LEU A 174 -15.86 4.38 4.76
C LEU A 174 -16.97 5.13 5.49
N PRO A 175 -18.07 5.47 4.80
CA PRO A 175 -19.16 6.18 5.46
C PRO A 175 -19.84 5.27 6.48
N VAL A 176 -20.28 5.84 7.61
CA VAL A 176 -20.84 5.11 8.76
C VAL A 176 -21.98 4.16 8.39
N LYS A 177 -22.75 4.47 7.35
CA LYS A 177 -23.88 3.66 6.87
C LYS A 177 -23.48 2.53 5.92
N ASP A 178 -22.25 2.52 5.42
CA ASP A 178 -21.78 1.59 4.41
C ASP A 178 -20.70 0.65 4.97
N ARG A 179 -21.16 -0.48 5.49
CA ARG A 179 -20.29 -1.43 6.17
C ARG A 179 -19.44 -2.20 5.18
N VAL A 180 -18.15 -2.39 5.51
CA VAL A 180 -17.29 -3.35 4.81
C VAL A 180 -17.70 -4.79 5.14
N GLU A 181 -18.05 -5.55 4.12
CA GLU A 181 -18.50 -6.94 4.22
C GLU A 181 -17.42 -7.95 3.84
N ALA A 182 -16.48 -7.56 2.98
CA ALA A 182 -15.37 -8.42 2.59
C ALA A 182 -14.17 -7.61 2.11
N PHE A 183 -12.99 -8.20 2.26
CA PHE A 183 -11.73 -7.64 1.79
C PHE A 183 -10.84 -8.75 1.23
N GLY A 184 -10.06 -8.43 0.21
CA GLY A 184 -9.07 -9.35 -0.33
C GLY A 184 -8.02 -8.66 -1.18
N ILE A 185 -7.02 -9.44 -1.56
CA ILE A 185 -5.85 -9.00 -2.31
C ILE A 185 -5.78 -9.81 -3.59
N GLN A 186 -5.84 -9.12 -4.73
CA GLN A 186 -5.61 -9.70 -6.03
C GLN A 186 -4.12 -9.68 -6.31
N ASN A 187 -3.53 -10.86 -6.50
CA ASN A 187 -2.12 -11.03 -6.83
C ASN A 187 -2.02 -11.77 -8.17
N GLU A 188 -1.53 -11.11 -9.22
CA GLU A 188 -1.24 -11.77 -10.49
C GLU A 188 0.00 -12.66 -10.35
N TRP A 189 -0.20 -13.98 -10.41
CA TRP A 189 0.91 -14.94 -10.39
C TRP A 189 1.45 -15.12 -11.81
N SER A 190 2.69 -14.68 -12.07
CA SER A 190 3.28 -15.02 -13.36
C SER A 190 3.62 -16.51 -13.41
N ASN A 191 3.51 -17.12 -14.60
CA ASN A 191 3.95 -18.49 -14.87
C ASN A 191 5.46 -18.73 -14.59
N THR A 192 6.24 -17.67 -14.29
CA THR A 192 7.65 -17.75 -13.89
C THR A 192 7.85 -17.80 -12.36
N GLY A 193 6.77 -17.86 -11.58
CA GLY A 193 6.84 -17.95 -10.10
C GLY A 193 7.18 -16.63 -9.41
N THR A 194 7.25 -15.52 -10.15
CA THR A 194 7.47 -14.18 -9.59
C THR A 194 6.15 -13.39 -9.61
N PRO A 195 5.69 -12.80 -8.49
CA PRO A 195 4.51 -11.94 -8.52
C PRO A 195 4.75 -10.77 -9.47
N ARG A 196 3.80 -10.45 -10.36
CA ARG A 196 3.87 -9.18 -11.09
C ARG A 196 3.72 -8.03 -10.09
N GLN A 197 4.52 -6.97 -10.29
CA GLN A 197 4.58 -5.81 -9.39
C GLN A 197 3.24 -5.07 -9.35
N GLY A 198 2.69 -4.86 -8.15
CA GLY A 198 1.56 -3.98 -7.89
C GLY A 198 0.51 -4.59 -6.96
N ALA A 199 0.22 -3.95 -5.83
CA ALA A 199 -0.87 -4.36 -4.95
C ALA A 199 -2.22 -3.95 -5.56
N CYS A 200 -3.13 -4.92 -5.70
CA CYS A 200 -4.53 -4.70 -6.05
C CYS A 200 -5.41 -5.24 -4.90
N TYR A 201 -6.29 -4.40 -4.41
CA TYR A 201 -7.18 -4.64 -3.28
C TYR A 201 -8.62 -4.63 -3.75
N LEU A 202 -9.39 -5.54 -3.17
CA LEU A 202 -10.82 -5.67 -3.43
C LEU A 202 -11.58 -5.50 -2.13
N LEU A 203 -12.57 -4.62 -2.16
CA LEU A 203 -13.44 -4.31 -1.05
C LEU A 203 -14.88 -4.53 -1.49
N ARG A 204 -15.66 -5.25 -0.68
CA ARG A 204 -17.12 -5.28 -0.79
C ARG A 204 -17.72 -4.50 0.35
N THR A 205 -18.63 -3.62 0.01
CA THR A 205 -19.39 -2.79 0.96
C THR A 205 -20.89 -2.98 0.75
N ALA A 206 -21.67 -2.83 1.81
CA ALA A 206 -23.10 -3.14 1.79
C ALA A 206 -23.93 -2.25 0.85
N LEU A 207 -23.53 -0.99 0.67
CA LEU A 207 -24.25 0.01 -0.14
C LEU A 207 -23.53 0.36 -1.43
N CYS A 208 -22.19 0.44 -1.43
CA CYS A 208 -21.42 0.74 -2.64
C CYS A 208 -21.16 -0.50 -3.51
N GLY A 209 -21.36 -1.69 -2.96
CA GLY A 209 -21.00 -2.94 -3.62
C GLY A 209 -19.49 -3.09 -3.73
N ASP A 210 -19.03 -3.51 -4.90
CA ASP A 210 -17.66 -3.94 -5.13
C ASP A 210 -16.75 -2.81 -5.62
N VAL A 211 -15.58 -2.69 -4.99
CA VAL A 211 -14.60 -1.64 -5.25
C VAL A 211 -13.21 -2.26 -5.45
N THR A 212 -12.61 -1.98 -6.60
CA THR A 212 -11.23 -2.35 -6.91
C THR A 212 -10.32 -1.15 -6.72
N ILE A 213 -9.22 -1.36 -6.00
CA ILE A 213 -8.28 -0.33 -5.57
C ILE A 213 -6.86 -0.81 -5.88
N GLY A 214 -6.08 -0.03 -6.61
CA GLY A 214 -4.66 -0.30 -6.77
C GLY A 214 -4.23 -0.51 -8.21
N SER A 215 -3.16 -1.28 -8.38
CA SER A 215 -2.60 -1.56 -9.71
C SER A 215 -3.60 -2.34 -10.56
N TYR A 216 -3.76 -1.93 -11.82
CA TYR A 216 -4.61 -2.67 -12.74
C TYR A 216 -4.04 -4.06 -13.01
N GLN A 217 -4.82 -5.10 -12.73
CA GLN A 217 -4.49 -6.50 -13.01
C GLN A 217 -5.61 -7.11 -13.86
N ARG A 218 -5.24 -7.78 -14.97
CA ARG A 218 -6.19 -8.43 -15.87
C ARG A 218 -6.26 -9.92 -15.54
N GLY A 219 -7.42 -10.41 -15.12
CA GLY A 219 -7.79 -11.81 -15.36
C GLY A 219 -7.59 -12.84 -14.24
N GLU A 220 -7.74 -12.52 -12.95
CA GLU A 220 -7.76 -13.57 -11.92
C GLU A 220 -8.86 -13.36 -10.86
N THR A 221 -9.56 -14.45 -10.52
CA THR A 221 -10.49 -14.56 -9.38
C THR A 221 -9.72 -14.31 -8.09
N THR A 222 -10.26 -13.47 -7.21
CA THR A 222 -9.65 -13.22 -5.90
C THR A 222 -10.48 -13.89 -4.81
N VAL A 223 -9.80 -14.55 -3.87
CA VAL A 223 -10.46 -15.06 -2.67
C VAL A 223 -10.57 -13.92 -1.67
N LEU A 224 -11.79 -13.54 -1.31
CA LEU A 224 -12.03 -12.57 -0.25
C LEU A 224 -12.21 -13.28 1.08
N SER A 225 -11.71 -12.64 2.14
CA SER A 225 -12.05 -12.99 3.50
C SER A 225 -13.30 -12.21 3.91
N ARG A 226 -14.34 -12.92 4.34
CA ARG A 226 -15.65 -12.34 4.68
C ARG A 226 -15.68 -11.82 6.11
N ALA A 227 -16.26 -10.65 6.30
CA ALA A 227 -16.57 -10.09 7.62
C ALA A 227 -17.65 -10.95 8.31
N THR A 228 -17.46 -11.24 9.59
CA THR A 228 -18.55 -11.76 10.44
C THR A 228 -19.33 -10.63 11.10
N GLY A 229 -20.50 -10.95 11.66
CA GLY A 229 -21.46 -10.01 12.25
C GLY A 229 -20.87 -8.93 13.17
N TYR A 230 -19.71 -9.14 13.79
CA TYR A 230 -19.05 -8.23 14.73
C TYR A 230 -18.09 -7.18 14.14
N GLY A 231 -17.80 -7.22 12.84
CA GLY A 231 -16.96 -6.23 12.15
C GLY A 231 -15.80 -6.86 11.39
N LEU A 232 -15.21 -6.10 10.47
CA LEU A 232 -14.01 -6.47 9.73
C LEU A 232 -12.90 -5.55 10.21
N ALA A 233 -11.85 -6.05 10.85
CA ALA A 233 -10.74 -5.20 11.25
C ALA A 233 -9.60 -5.40 10.26
N LEU A 234 -9.12 -4.32 9.62
CA LEU A 234 -7.94 -4.39 8.76
C LEU A 234 -6.72 -4.51 9.66
N VAL A 235 -5.96 -5.58 9.50
CA VAL A 235 -4.71 -5.79 10.25
C VAL A 235 -3.54 -5.71 9.29
N TYR A 236 -2.56 -4.89 9.64
CA TYR A 236 -1.35 -4.72 8.84
C TYR A 236 -0.10 -4.58 9.70
N ASP A 237 1.04 -4.98 9.15
CA ASP A 237 2.31 -4.72 9.78
C ASP A 237 2.75 -3.27 9.58
N VAL A 238 3.35 -2.68 10.62
CA VAL A 238 4.02 -1.37 10.54
C VAL A 238 5.53 -1.61 10.50
N PRO A 239 6.10 -1.76 9.30
CA PRO A 239 7.55 -1.87 9.15
C PRO A 239 8.23 -0.51 9.35
N GLU A 240 9.39 -0.50 10.01
CA GLU A 240 10.19 0.72 10.19
C GLU A 240 10.86 1.14 8.86
N PHE A 241 11.23 0.17 8.01
CA PHE A 241 12.02 0.42 6.79
C PHE A 241 11.60 -0.36 5.54
N SER A 242 10.56 -1.19 5.58
CA SER A 242 10.08 -1.97 4.43
C SER A 242 8.67 -1.57 3.99
N PRO A 243 8.16 -2.04 2.84
CA PRO A 243 6.73 -1.98 2.55
C PRO A 243 5.94 -2.84 3.55
N ILE A 244 4.67 -2.51 3.70
CA ILE A 244 3.67 -3.34 4.39
C ILE A 244 3.63 -4.68 3.66
N SER A 245 3.94 -5.74 4.41
CA SER A 245 4.09 -7.09 3.87
C SER A 245 2.92 -8.00 4.25
N PHE A 246 2.07 -7.55 5.18
CA PHE A 246 0.82 -8.17 5.55
C PHE A 246 -0.27 -7.12 5.57
N LEU A 247 -1.34 -7.36 4.81
CA LEU A 247 -2.61 -6.69 4.97
C LEU A 247 -3.69 -7.77 4.90
N GLY A 248 -4.44 -7.92 5.97
CA GLY A 248 -5.49 -8.92 6.07
C GLY A 248 -6.66 -8.40 6.86
N VAL A 249 -7.63 -9.27 7.06
CA VAL A 249 -8.79 -9.00 7.91
C VAL A 249 -8.94 -10.07 8.95
N THR A 250 -9.34 -9.66 10.16
CA THR A 250 -9.76 -10.61 11.17
C THR A 250 -11.24 -10.93 10.97
N SER A 251 -11.56 -12.22 11.00
CA SER A 251 -12.93 -12.71 10.98
C SER A 251 -13.04 -13.91 11.91
N ASN A 252 -14.13 -13.97 12.67
CA ASN A 252 -14.43 -15.13 13.51
C ASN A 252 -15.04 -16.29 12.70
N SER A 253 -15.25 -16.12 11.38
CA SER A 253 -15.69 -17.21 10.48
C SER A 253 -14.55 -17.66 9.58
N LYS A 254 -14.53 -18.96 9.29
CA LYS A 254 -13.63 -19.58 8.31
C LYS A 254 -14.17 -19.49 6.86
N ASP A 255 -15.33 -18.85 6.66
CA ASP A 255 -15.96 -18.74 5.35
C ASP A 255 -15.14 -17.85 4.41
N GLN A 256 -14.61 -18.46 3.37
CA GLN A 256 -14.02 -17.76 2.23
C GLN A 256 -15.06 -17.67 1.11
N VAL A 257 -15.07 -16.56 0.40
CA VAL A 257 -15.92 -16.38 -0.78
C VAL A 257 -15.02 -16.08 -1.97
N GLU A 258 -15.11 -16.91 -3.01
CA GLU A 258 -14.54 -16.58 -4.30
C GLU A 258 -15.28 -15.39 -4.89
N PHE A 259 -14.53 -14.38 -5.30
CA PHE A 259 -15.08 -13.14 -5.80
C PHE A 259 -14.42 -12.75 -7.11
N THR A 260 -15.26 -12.48 -8.10
CA THR A 260 -14.87 -11.87 -9.36
C THR A 260 -15.47 -10.48 -9.39
N PRO A 261 -14.65 -9.42 -9.44
CA PRO A 261 -15.16 -8.06 -9.57
C PRO A 261 -15.98 -7.91 -10.84
N ASN A 262 -17.26 -7.56 -10.70
CA ASN A 262 -18.08 -7.08 -11.81
C ASN A 262 -17.74 -5.62 -12.11
N VAL A 263 -16.49 -5.37 -12.50
CA VAL A 263 -16.07 -4.05 -12.95
C VAL A 263 -16.07 -4.06 -14.47
N PRO A 264 -16.92 -3.25 -15.13
CA PRO A 264 -16.82 -3.07 -16.57
C PRO A 264 -15.51 -2.35 -16.85
N VAL A 265 -14.51 -3.10 -17.32
CA VAL A 265 -13.28 -2.53 -17.88
C VAL A 265 -13.40 -2.62 -19.38
N SER A 266 -13.75 -1.50 -20.03
CA SER A 266 -13.88 -1.46 -21.49
C SER A 266 -12.60 -1.02 -22.17
N SER A 267 -11.72 -0.30 -21.47
CA SER A 267 -10.52 0.32 -22.06
C SER A 267 -9.26 -0.49 -21.79
N LEU A 268 -8.36 -0.54 -22.78
CA LEU A 268 -6.99 -0.99 -22.52
C LEU A 268 -6.26 0.08 -21.67
N PRO A 269 -5.38 -0.33 -20.75
CA PRO A 269 -4.50 0.56 -20.00
C PRO A 269 -3.84 1.64 -20.90
N PRO A 270 -4.12 2.94 -20.69
CA PRO A 270 -3.58 4.00 -21.54
C PRO A 270 -2.07 4.21 -21.35
N PHE A 271 -1.49 3.64 -20.30
CA PHE A 271 -0.06 3.66 -20.04
C PHE A 271 0.42 2.44 -19.24
N ARG A 272 1.74 2.23 -19.19
CA ARG A 272 2.34 1.10 -18.47
C ARG A 272 2.12 1.18 -16.95
N ARG A 273 1.69 0.07 -16.34
CA ARG A 273 1.51 -0.07 -14.88
C ARG A 273 0.64 1.05 -14.28
N PRO A 274 -0.60 1.24 -14.78
CA PRO A 274 -1.49 2.24 -14.21
C PRO A 274 -2.11 1.72 -12.91
N PHE A 275 -2.51 2.66 -12.07
CA PHE A 275 -3.56 2.43 -11.09
C PHE A 275 -4.91 2.64 -11.77
N PHE A 276 -5.92 1.91 -11.29
CA PHE A 276 -7.25 1.93 -11.85
C PHE A 276 -8.30 2.06 -10.75
N SER A 277 -9.35 2.80 -11.07
CA SER A 277 -10.54 2.95 -10.23
C SER A 277 -11.73 3.26 -11.12
N SER A 278 -12.92 2.81 -10.73
CA SER A 278 -14.15 3.05 -11.49
C SER A 278 -15.38 3.21 -10.61
N ALA A 279 -16.38 3.91 -11.14
CA ALA A 279 -17.60 4.23 -10.40
C ALA A 279 -18.79 4.48 -11.36
N PRO A 280 -20.01 4.08 -10.99
CA PRO A 280 -21.21 4.49 -11.71
C PRO A 280 -21.49 5.97 -11.45
N LEU A 281 -22.02 6.67 -12.46
CA LEU A 281 -22.47 8.06 -12.36
C LEU A 281 -23.94 8.17 -11.94
N SER A 282 -24.73 7.12 -12.15
CA SER A 282 -26.12 7.06 -11.74
C SER A 282 -26.28 7.16 -10.22
N GLY A 283 -27.22 8.00 -9.76
CA GLY A 283 -27.54 8.15 -8.33
C GLY A 283 -26.54 9.01 -7.53
N VAL A 284 -25.55 9.63 -8.19
CA VAL A 284 -24.64 10.60 -7.56
C VAL A 284 -25.42 11.86 -7.20
N VAL A 285 -25.34 12.26 -5.93
CA VAL A 285 -25.99 13.48 -5.39
C VAL A 285 -24.98 14.59 -5.10
N ARG A 286 -23.70 14.26 -5.00
CA ARG A 286 -22.60 15.22 -4.80
C ARG A 286 -21.32 14.69 -5.42
N ALA A 287 -20.60 15.54 -6.13
CA ALA A 287 -19.29 15.24 -6.69
C ALA A 287 -18.26 16.26 -6.19
N GLU A 288 -17.09 15.79 -5.80
CA GLU A 288 -15.97 16.64 -5.35
C GLU A 288 -14.72 16.34 -6.18
N ILE A 289 -14.20 17.35 -6.86
CA ILE A 289 -13.05 17.25 -7.77
C ILE A 289 -11.80 17.78 -7.08
N PHE A 290 -10.81 16.92 -6.88
CA PHE A 290 -9.49 17.26 -6.33
C PHE A 290 -8.55 17.64 -7.46
N ARG A 291 -7.76 18.69 -7.24
CA ARG A 291 -6.86 19.25 -8.25
C ARG A 291 -5.43 19.22 -7.77
N ASP A 292 -4.54 18.88 -8.69
CA ASP A 292 -3.12 18.94 -8.43
C ASP A 292 -2.66 20.39 -8.24
N ALA A 293 -1.96 20.67 -7.15
CA ALA A 293 -1.48 22.02 -6.85
C ALA A 293 -0.43 22.52 -7.85
N GLU A 294 0.39 21.64 -8.44
CA GLU A 294 1.45 22.02 -9.38
C GLU A 294 0.90 22.29 -10.78
N THR A 295 0.03 21.42 -11.28
CA THR A 295 -0.43 21.44 -12.68
C THR A 295 -1.85 22.01 -12.85
N GLY A 296 -2.65 22.01 -11.79
CA GLY A 296 -4.04 22.49 -11.80
C GLY A 296 -5.07 21.55 -12.43
N PHE A 297 -4.63 20.39 -12.95
CA PHE A 297 -5.49 19.36 -13.55
C PHE A 297 -6.17 18.48 -12.50
N CYS A 298 -7.18 17.73 -12.95
CA CYS A 298 -7.91 16.78 -12.10
C CYS A 298 -6.96 15.68 -11.60
N ARG A 299 -6.90 15.53 -10.28
CA ARG A 299 -6.09 14.53 -9.58
C ARG A 299 -6.94 13.39 -9.03
N GLY A 300 -8.17 13.67 -8.63
CA GLY A 300 -9.12 12.67 -8.15
C GLY A 300 -10.55 13.19 -8.07
N ILE A 301 -11.51 12.28 -7.93
CA ILE A 301 -12.94 12.56 -7.86
C ILE A 301 -13.54 11.75 -6.72
N LEU A 302 -14.25 12.40 -5.80
CA LEU A 302 -15.04 11.74 -4.77
C LEU A 302 -16.53 11.91 -5.09
N LEU A 303 -17.20 10.80 -5.35
CA LEU A 303 -18.63 10.73 -5.62
C LEU A 303 -19.37 10.28 -4.37
N THR A 304 -20.47 10.97 -4.05
CA THR A 304 -21.40 10.60 -2.97
C THR A 304 -22.75 10.29 -3.58
N TYR A 305 -23.33 9.15 -3.20
CA TYR A 305 -24.57 8.62 -3.73
C TYR A 305 -25.75 8.89 -2.80
N GLY A 306 -26.96 8.90 -3.35
CA GLY A 306 -28.19 9.17 -2.59
C GLY A 306 -28.47 8.17 -1.46
N ASN A 307 -27.96 6.94 -1.55
CA ASN A 307 -28.05 5.94 -0.49
C ASN A 307 -27.04 6.17 0.66
N GLY A 308 -26.14 7.16 0.54
CA GLY A 308 -25.11 7.49 1.52
C GLY A 308 -23.77 6.79 1.30
N SER A 309 -23.62 5.93 0.28
CA SER A 309 -22.32 5.36 -0.09
C SER A 309 -21.45 6.38 -0.82
N GLN A 310 -20.17 6.06 -0.96
CA GLN A 310 -19.19 6.92 -1.65
C GLN A 310 -18.21 6.10 -2.50
N ARG A 311 -17.71 6.70 -3.58
CA ARG A 311 -16.60 6.16 -4.38
C ARG A 311 -15.55 7.23 -4.65
N ALA A 312 -14.30 6.87 -4.43
CA ALA A 312 -13.16 7.70 -4.79
C ALA A 312 -12.50 7.16 -6.07
N LEU A 313 -12.13 8.06 -6.96
CA LEU A 313 -11.47 7.79 -8.23
C LEU A 313 -10.17 8.60 -8.30
N GLY A 314 -9.12 8.01 -8.85
CA GLY A 314 -7.81 8.67 -8.89
C GLY A 314 -7.20 8.88 -7.51
N GLN A 315 -6.49 10.00 -7.33
CA GLN A 315 -5.83 10.37 -6.08
C GLN A 315 -6.62 11.43 -5.32
N CYS A 316 -7.60 11.01 -4.51
CA CYS A 316 -8.34 11.92 -3.63
C CYS A 316 -7.56 12.21 -2.34
N ARG A 317 -6.73 13.26 -2.32
CA ARG A 317 -5.96 13.64 -1.11
C ARG A 317 -6.79 14.56 -0.22
N VAL A 318 -7.70 13.95 0.52
CA VAL A 318 -8.67 14.63 1.40
C VAL A 318 -7.95 15.55 2.40
N GLY A 319 -8.36 16.83 2.40
CA GLY A 319 -7.80 17.89 3.25
C GLY A 319 -6.39 18.36 2.88
N VAL A 320 -5.84 17.90 1.75
CA VAL A 320 -4.51 18.28 1.26
C VAL A 320 -4.62 19.01 -0.07
N ASP A 321 -5.21 18.37 -1.08
CA ASP A 321 -5.40 18.98 -2.40
C ASP A 321 -6.59 19.94 -2.38
N SER A 322 -6.52 21.03 -3.14
CA SER A 322 -7.68 21.91 -3.35
C SER A 322 -8.80 21.14 -4.05
N SER A 323 -10.03 21.29 -3.58
CA SER A 323 -11.19 20.63 -4.18
C SER A 323 -12.32 21.61 -4.50
N ARG A 324 -13.15 21.23 -5.47
CA ARG A 324 -14.43 21.90 -5.78
C ARG A 324 -15.57 20.92 -5.69
N THR A 325 -16.64 21.32 -5.00
CA THR A 325 -17.84 20.50 -4.81
C THR A 325 -18.96 20.99 -5.73
N CYS A 326 -19.63 20.05 -6.40
CA CYS A 326 -20.90 20.26 -7.08
C CYS A 326 -22.00 19.46 -6.36
N ALA A 327 -23.03 20.16 -5.88
CA ALA A 327 -24.24 19.53 -5.36
C ALA A 327 -25.20 19.26 -6.53
N THR A 328 -25.93 18.14 -6.46
CA THR A 328 -26.91 17.71 -7.48
C THR A 328 -26.37 17.79 -8.91
N PRO A 329 -25.27 17.09 -9.22
CA PRO A 329 -24.67 17.15 -10.54
C PRO A 329 -25.61 16.56 -11.59
N THR A 330 -25.71 17.20 -12.76
CA THR A 330 -26.49 16.72 -13.90
C THR A 330 -25.62 16.32 -15.08
N TYR A 331 -24.45 16.95 -15.23
CA TYR A 331 -23.44 16.62 -16.24
C TYR A 331 -22.04 16.51 -15.65
N LEU A 332 -21.25 15.59 -16.22
CA LEU A 332 -19.82 15.44 -16.03
C LEU A 332 -19.13 15.61 -17.38
N CYS A 333 -18.10 16.47 -17.42
CA CYS A 333 -17.36 16.80 -18.61
C CYS A 333 -15.90 16.46 -18.45
N ILE A 334 -15.32 15.88 -19.50
CA ILE A 334 -13.96 15.34 -19.51
C ILE A 334 -13.19 15.96 -20.68
N ALA A 335 -11.95 16.36 -20.43
CA ALA A 335 -10.98 16.70 -21.46
C ALA A 335 -9.66 15.97 -21.18
N ASN A 336 -9.27 15.07 -22.08
CA ASN A 336 -7.97 14.39 -22.03
C ASN A 336 -6.95 15.19 -22.85
N LEU A 337 -5.78 15.48 -22.25
CA LEU A 337 -4.83 16.47 -22.71
C LEU A 337 -3.39 15.97 -22.63
N GLN A 338 -2.52 16.53 -23.48
CA GLN A 338 -1.07 16.42 -23.33
C GLN A 338 -0.53 17.71 -22.71
N PHE A 339 0.12 17.61 -21.56
CA PHE A 339 0.71 18.73 -20.85
C PHE A 339 2.23 18.65 -20.86
N SER A 340 2.91 19.75 -21.19
CA SER A 340 4.37 19.88 -21.15
C SER A 340 4.76 20.77 -19.97
N PRO A 341 5.26 20.21 -18.85
CA PRO A 341 5.65 21.02 -17.71
C PRO A 341 6.83 21.95 -18.07
N PRO A 342 6.85 23.22 -17.63
CA PRO A 342 7.84 24.23 -18.07
C PRO A 342 9.32 23.89 -17.86
N LYS A 343 9.62 22.86 -17.04
CA LYS A 343 10.99 22.45 -16.66
C LYS A 343 11.27 20.97 -16.90
N ARG A 344 10.37 20.26 -17.59
CA ARG A 344 10.50 18.82 -17.83
C ARG A 344 10.45 18.56 -19.33
N GLY A 345 11.51 17.96 -19.88
CA GLY A 345 11.64 17.66 -21.31
C GLY A 345 10.74 16.52 -21.80
N TYR A 346 9.59 16.29 -21.17
CA TYR A 346 8.65 15.23 -21.51
C TYR A 346 7.20 15.70 -21.35
N ARG A 347 6.30 15.04 -22.09
CA ARG A 347 4.86 15.30 -22.05
C ARG A 347 4.18 14.34 -21.09
N LEU A 348 3.22 14.85 -20.34
CA LEU A 348 2.36 14.10 -19.43
C LEU A 348 0.97 13.94 -20.07
N GLN A 349 0.38 12.75 -19.96
CA GLN A 349 -1.04 12.56 -20.21
C GLN A 349 -1.82 13.01 -18.97
N VAL A 350 -2.69 14.00 -19.11
CA VAL A 350 -3.48 14.55 -18.01
C VAL A 350 -4.95 14.64 -18.41
N SER A 351 -5.83 14.71 -17.43
CA SER A 351 -7.25 14.92 -17.65
C SER A 351 -7.73 16.10 -16.85
N GLU A 352 -8.60 16.88 -17.45
CA GLU A 352 -9.43 17.84 -16.75
C GLU A 352 -10.85 17.29 -16.65
N VAL A 353 -11.45 17.47 -15.48
CA VAL A 353 -12.83 17.06 -15.22
C VAL A 353 -13.58 18.23 -14.59
N GLU A 354 -14.79 18.46 -15.10
CA GLU A 354 -15.74 19.43 -14.58
C GLU A 354 -17.09 18.74 -14.33
N VAL A 355 -17.80 19.21 -13.32
CA VAL A 355 -19.13 18.70 -12.97
C VAL A 355 -20.04 19.90 -12.74
N THR A 356 -21.23 19.88 -13.33
CA THR A 356 -22.17 21.00 -13.33
C THR A 356 -23.61 20.53 -13.11
N GLY A 357 -24.44 21.42 -12.57
CA GLY A 357 -25.89 21.24 -12.46
C GLY A 357 -26.67 21.79 -13.68
N ALA A 358 -26.01 22.51 -14.58
CA ALA A 358 -26.63 23.15 -15.74
C ALA A 358 -26.28 22.45 -17.06
N ALA A 359 -27.27 22.29 -17.95
CA ALA A 359 -27.06 21.73 -19.28
C ALA A 359 -26.18 22.65 -20.15
N GLU A 360 -26.47 23.95 -20.16
CA GLU A 360 -25.60 24.95 -20.78
C GLU A 360 -24.56 25.42 -19.78
N HIS A 361 -23.29 25.35 -20.17
CA HIS A 361 -22.17 25.75 -19.33
C HIS A 361 -20.92 26.03 -20.18
N THR A 362 -19.93 26.67 -19.56
CA THR A 362 -18.65 26.99 -20.19
C THR A 362 -17.53 26.25 -19.49
N HIS A 363 -16.54 25.82 -20.27
CA HIS A 363 -15.37 25.14 -19.73
C HIS A 363 -14.21 26.09 -19.40
N ARG A 364 -13.42 25.72 -18.39
CA ARG A 364 -12.23 26.46 -17.98
C ARG A 364 -11.21 26.61 -19.12
N PHE A 365 -10.99 25.55 -19.89
CA PHE A 365 -10.04 25.55 -21.00
C PHE A 365 -10.77 25.68 -22.34
N GLN A 366 -10.58 26.83 -22.97
CA GLN A 366 -11.10 27.11 -24.30
C GLN A 366 -10.19 26.51 -25.38
N GLY A 367 -10.77 26.10 -26.51
CA GLY A 367 -10.02 25.50 -27.62
C GLY A 367 -9.55 24.06 -27.38
N VAL A 368 -10.05 23.42 -26.33
CA VAL A 368 -9.83 22.00 -26.01
C VAL A 368 -11.09 21.21 -26.37
N GLN A 369 -10.91 19.96 -26.80
CA GLN A 369 -12.03 19.04 -27.01
C GLN A 369 -12.55 18.54 -25.66
N TRP A 370 -13.74 19.02 -25.30
CA TRP A 370 -14.49 18.55 -24.14
C TRP A 370 -15.58 17.58 -24.58
N GLU A 371 -15.77 16.53 -23.79
CA GLU A 371 -16.88 15.60 -23.93
C GLU A 371 -17.73 15.67 -22.68
N CYS A 372 -19.01 15.99 -22.83
CA CYS A 372 -19.95 16.16 -21.72
C CYS A 372 -21.01 15.08 -21.74
N PHE A 373 -21.16 14.43 -20.59
CA PHE A 373 -22.04 13.29 -20.40
C PHE A 373 -23.06 13.61 -19.30
N PRO A 374 -24.32 13.20 -19.45
CA PRO A 374 -25.24 13.20 -18.31
C PRO A 374 -24.69 12.27 -17.21
N MET A 375 -25.11 12.45 -15.96
CA MET A 375 -24.74 11.59 -14.82
C MET A 375 -25.36 10.18 -14.92
N LYS A 376 -24.95 9.42 -15.94
CA LYS A 376 -25.36 8.06 -16.29
C LYS A 376 -24.15 7.28 -16.80
N GLY A 377 -24.21 5.95 -16.77
CA GLY A 377 -23.09 5.10 -17.16
C GLY A 377 -21.99 5.07 -16.10
N TRP A 378 -20.77 4.75 -16.54
CA TRP A 378 -19.62 4.51 -15.68
C TRP A 378 -18.46 5.44 -16.01
N LEU A 379 -17.66 5.77 -14.98
CA LEU A 379 -16.40 6.46 -15.13
C LEU A 379 -15.25 5.48 -14.88
N GLU A 380 -14.30 5.44 -15.80
CA GLU A 380 -12.99 4.85 -15.61
C GLU A 380 -11.96 5.93 -15.34
N PHE A 381 -11.14 5.74 -14.31
CA PHE A 381 -10.06 6.64 -13.98
C PHE A 381 -8.75 5.85 -13.92
N TRP A 382 -7.90 6.10 -14.91
CA TRP A 382 -6.56 5.55 -15.01
C TRP A 382 -5.56 6.58 -14.53
N PHE A 383 -4.65 6.21 -13.64
CA PHE A 383 -3.73 7.19 -13.06
C PHE A 383 -2.36 6.63 -12.67
N ARG A 384 -1.39 7.54 -12.66
CA ARG A 384 -0.09 7.41 -11.99
C ARG A 384 0.09 8.66 -11.14
N ARG A 385 1.28 8.85 -10.56
CA ARG A 385 1.57 10.01 -9.70
C ARG A 385 1.21 11.35 -10.33
N GLN A 386 1.52 11.54 -11.62
CA GLN A 386 1.38 12.81 -12.33
C GLN A 386 0.61 12.70 -13.65
N GLU A 387 0.13 11.50 -13.99
CA GLU A 387 -0.62 11.27 -15.22
C GLU A 387 -2.00 10.74 -14.88
N SER A 388 -2.97 11.13 -15.70
CA SER A 388 -4.33 10.64 -15.62
C SER A 388 -4.94 10.56 -17.00
N GLN A 389 -5.83 9.59 -17.17
CA GLN A 389 -6.78 9.51 -18.27
C GLN A 389 -8.13 9.10 -17.70
N VAL A 390 -9.17 9.83 -18.09
CA VAL A 390 -10.54 9.59 -17.61
C VAL A 390 -11.40 9.28 -18.81
N TYR A 391 -12.21 8.23 -18.71
CA TYR A 391 -13.10 7.81 -19.78
C TYR A 391 -14.51 7.58 -19.23
N HIS A 392 -15.50 7.99 -20.02
CA HIS A 392 -16.90 7.64 -19.79
C HIS A 392 -17.23 6.37 -20.57
N ILE A 393 -18.02 5.49 -19.95
CA ILE A 393 -18.50 4.25 -20.57
C ILE A 393 -20.02 4.19 -20.44
N TRP A 394 -20.67 3.93 -21.57
CA TRP A 394 -22.08 3.57 -21.59
C TRP A 394 -22.25 2.12 -21.18
N GLY A 395 -23.03 1.90 -20.13
CA GLY A 395 -23.36 0.59 -19.59
C GLY A 395 -24.23 0.75 -18.34
N ASP A 396 -25.04 -0.25 -18.04
CA ASP A 396 -25.82 -0.35 -16.80
C ASP A 396 -24.99 -1.04 -15.71
#